data_AF-A0A349E5C6-F1
#
_entry.id   AF-A0A349E5C6-F1
#
_cell.length_a   1.000
_cell.length_b   1.000
_cell.length_c   1.000
_cell.angle_alpha   90.00
_cell.angle_beta   90.00
_cell.angle_gamma   90.00
#
_symmetry.space_group_name_H-M   'P 1'
#
loop_
_entity.id
_entity.type
_entity.pdbx_description
1 polymer ?
#
loop_
_entity_poly.entity_id
_entity_poly.type
_entity_poly.pdbx_seq_one_letter_code
_entity_poly.pdbx_strand_id
1 'polypeptide(L)'
;MAMTKTVTKTISCLSAFQKAVAVCAISAALLGCVGIDIDTQFTRDEELHAAIIDQSEDRFLEIDPLYISDEVKQYIDAYIGPRDGTVARVDKLQDLLYGEEFLNTQYSSEQTHTAMEAFYAREGNCLSVMNLYVAMARYAGLDANFQTVDVQPSWDRRGDLLVLSQHINASGRISATRDYIVDFTPEILLQQLTSKIVSDRSARSLYFNNLGVEELIDGNIEEALIYFKNALFLNEESSIAWNNIGSTYTRLGNKKLAEYSYQLAFSLD
;
A
#
# COMPACT_ATOMS: atom_id res chain seq x y z
N MET A 1 8.09 -89.90 28.38
CA MET A 1 9.18 -89.38 27.53
C MET A 1 8.70 -88.05 26.94
N ALA A 2 9.56 -87.01 26.93
CA ALA A 2 9.34 -85.60 26.56
C ALA A 2 8.52 -84.77 27.59
N MET A 3 9.12 -84.08 28.58
CA MET A 3 9.96 -82.86 28.58
C MET A 3 9.32 -81.62 27.92
N THR A 4 8.70 -80.80 28.76
CA THR A 4 8.31 -79.40 28.57
C THR A 4 9.54 -78.49 28.53
N LYS A 5 9.65 -77.63 27.50
CA LYS A 5 10.63 -76.52 27.45
C LYS A 5 9.92 -75.18 27.62
N THR A 6 10.36 -74.45 28.64
CA THR A 6 10.00 -73.07 28.96
C THR A 6 10.86 -72.11 28.12
N VAL A 7 10.23 -71.10 27.50
CA VAL A 7 10.91 -70.01 26.80
C VAL A 7 11.12 -68.86 27.78
N THR A 8 12.38 -68.51 28.06
CA THR A 8 12.74 -67.40 28.95
C THR A 8 13.11 -66.17 28.11
N LYS A 9 12.47 -65.03 28.41
CA LYS A 9 12.78 -63.69 27.89
C LYS A 9 14.23 -63.29 28.22
N THR A 10 14.99 -62.87 27.21
CA THR A 10 16.23 -62.09 27.38
C THR A 10 15.88 -60.61 27.39
N ILE A 11 16.01 -59.96 28.55
CA ILE A 11 15.97 -58.50 28.69
C ILE A 11 17.40 -57.98 28.49
N SER A 12 17.63 -57.16 27.47
CA SER A 12 18.92 -56.53 27.22
C SER A 12 19.19 -55.45 28.27
N CYS A 13 20.20 -55.68 29.11
CA CYS A 13 20.70 -54.71 30.07
C CYS A 13 21.70 -53.77 29.36
N LEU A 14 21.24 -52.61 28.90
CA LEU A 14 22.13 -51.50 28.52
C LEU A 14 22.74 -50.91 29.79
N SER A 15 24.08 -50.83 29.83
CA SER A 15 24.82 -50.32 30.99
C SER A 15 24.44 -48.87 31.31
N ALA A 16 24.47 -48.49 32.59
CA ALA A 16 24.14 -47.14 33.05
C ALA A 16 24.99 -46.06 32.34
N PHE A 17 26.20 -46.40 31.91
CA PHE A 17 27.10 -45.52 31.17
C PHE A 17 26.59 -45.22 29.75
N GLN A 18 26.09 -46.21 29.03
CA GLN A 18 25.51 -46.00 27.69
C GLN A 18 24.20 -45.21 27.74
N LYS A 19 23.39 -45.39 28.79
CA LYS A 19 22.21 -44.56 29.03
C LYS A 19 22.58 -43.11 29.36
N ALA A 20 23.63 -42.90 30.16
CA ALA A 20 24.11 -41.55 30.50
C ALA A 20 24.67 -40.81 29.27
N VAL A 21 25.45 -41.49 28.42
CA VAL A 21 25.97 -40.90 27.17
C VAL A 21 24.84 -40.58 26.18
N ALA A 22 23.84 -41.47 26.06
CA ALA A 22 22.68 -41.22 25.21
C ALA A 22 21.82 -40.04 25.73
N VAL A 23 21.63 -39.92 27.05
CA VAL A 23 20.91 -38.78 27.66
C VAL A 23 21.69 -37.49 27.48
N CYS A 24 23.02 -37.48 27.65
CA CYS A 24 23.84 -36.29 27.39
C CYS A 24 23.84 -35.88 25.92
N ALA A 25 23.86 -36.83 24.98
CA ALA A 25 23.79 -36.55 23.54
C ALA A 25 22.42 -36.00 23.11
N ILE A 26 21.33 -36.49 23.71
CA ILE A 26 19.97 -35.97 23.48
C ILE A 26 19.80 -34.57 24.10
N SER A 27 20.34 -34.34 25.29
CA SER A 27 20.35 -33.00 25.92
C SER A 27 21.19 -31.99 25.12
N ALA A 28 22.31 -32.41 24.52
CA ALA A 28 23.10 -31.56 23.64
C ALA A 28 22.41 -31.26 22.30
N ALA A 29 21.62 -32.20 21.76
CA ALA A 29 20.81 -31.99 20.56
C ALA A 29 19.58 -31.09 20.81
N LEU A 30 19.04 -31.07 22.03
CA LEU A 30 17.92 -30.21 22.43
C LEU A 30 18.34 -28.78 22.80
N LEU A 31 19.64 -28.52 22.99
CA LEU A 31 20.20 -27.18 23.16
C LEU A 31 20.42 -26.44 21.83
N GLY A 32 20.13 -27.08 20.69
CA GLY A 32 20.24 -26.49 19.35
C GLY A 32 19.16 -25.46 19.02
N CYS A 33 18.13 -25.28 19.85
CA CYS A 33 17.21 -24.16 19.76
C CYS A 33 17.84 -22.93 20.43
N VAL A 34 18.99 -22.48 19.93
CA VAL A 34 19.40 -21.09 20.15
C VAL A 34 18.32 -20.26 19.47
N GLY A 35 17.51 -19.57 20.28
CA GLY A 35 16.64 -18.54 19.75
C GLY A 35 17.49 -17.62 18.90
N ILE A 36 17.19 -17.54 17.61
CA ILE A 36 17.79 -16.53 16.76
C ILE A 36 17.33 -15.22 17.39
N ASP A 37 18.25 -14.56 18.09
CA ASP A 37 18.08 -13.18 18.49
C ASP A 37 18.12 -12.40 17.18
N ILE A 38 16.94 -12.22 16.57
CA ILE A 38 16.79 -11.34 15.44
C ILE A 38 16.96 -9.96 16.06
N ASP A 39 18.17 -9.43 15.98
CA ASP A 39 18.43 -8.04 16.32
C ASP A 39 17.61 -7.17 15.36
N THR A 40 16.44 -6.74 15.83
CA THR A 40 15.52 -5.87 15.10
C THR A 40 15.84 -4.39 15.30
N GLN A 41 16.98 -4.06 15.92
CA GLN A 41 17.37 -2.67 16.15
C GLN A 41 17.86 -2.03 14.86
N PHE A 42 16.91 -1.64 14.00
CA PHE A 42 17.18 -0.73 12.91
C PHE A 42 17.78 0.55 13.47
N THR A 43 18.98 0.90 13.01
CA THR A 43 19.64 2.17 13.31
C THR A 43 19.73 2.96 12.02
N ARG A 44 19.19 4.19 12.03
CA ARG A 44 19.23 5.10 10.89
C ARG A 44 20.68 5.44 10.54
N ASP A 45 21.12 5.03 9.36
CA ASP A 45 22.38 5.45 8.76
C ASP A 45 22.14 6.75 7.98
N GLU A 46 22.61 7.88 8.53
CA GLU A 46 22.37 9.19 7.94
C GLU A 46 23.05 9.39 6.58
N GLU A 47 24.14 8.65 6.28
CA GLU A 47 24.79 8.72 4.97
C GLU A 47 23.92 8.04 3.90
N LEU A 48 23.43 6.83 4.20
CA LEU A 48 22.52 6.11 3.31
C LEU A 48 21.19 6.84 3.18
N HIS A 49 20.68 7.42 4.28
CA HIS A 49 19.46 8.22 4.25
C HIS A 49 19.58 9.43 3.33
N ALA A 50 20.64 10.22 3.50
CA ALA A 50 20.90 11.41 2.69
C ALA A 50 21.14 11.08 1.21
N ALA A 51 21.70 9.90 0.90
CA ALA A 51 21.86 9.45 -0.47
C ALA A 51 20.52 9.13 -1.17
N ILE A 52 19.48 8.78 -0.42
CA ILE A 52 18.15 8.46 -0.96
C ILE A 52 17.26 9.70 -0.97
N ILE A 53 17.26 10.48 0.11
CA ILE A 53 16.55 11.76 0.23
C ILE A 53 17.45 12.91 -0.24
N ASP A 54 18.02 12.77 -1.43
CA ASP A 54 18.89 13.77 -2.06
C ASP A 54 18.11 14.86 -2.81
N GLN A 55 16.80 14.67 -2.98
CA GLN A 55 15.92 15.60 -3.65
C GLN A 55 15.48 16.74 -2.71
N SER A 56 15.75 17.98 -3.11
CA SER A 56 15.44 19.19 -2.32
C SER A 56 14.21 19.97 -2.79
N GLU A 57 13.61 19.60 -3.92
CA GLU A 57 12.46 20.28 -4.52
C GLU A 57 11.49 19.28 -5.17
N ASP A 58 10.26 19.71 -5.43
CA ASP A 58 9.26 18.93 -6.16
C ASP A 58 9.58 18.99 -7.66
N ARG A 59 9.99 17.86 -8.25
CA ARG A 59 10.44 17.80 -9.65
C ARG A 59 9.30 17.89 -10.66
N PHE A 60 8.06 17.70 -10.20
CA PHE A 60 6.87 17.63 -11.04
C PHE A 60 5.83 18.64 -10.57
N LEU A 61 6.26 19.83 -10.13
CA LEU A 61 5.40 20.88 -9.56
C LEU A 61 4.20 21.23 -10.44
N GLU A 62 4.34 21.08 -11.76
CA GLU A 62 3.30 21.31 -12.77
C GLU A 62 2.19 20.25 -12.77
N ILE A 63 2.44 19.07 -12.20
CA ILE A 63 1.46 18.00 -12.10
C ILE A 63 0.66 18.17 -10.81
N ASP A 64 -0.57 18.65 -10.95
CA ASP A 64 -1.58 18.69 -9.89
C ASP A 64 -2.64 17.61 -10.16
N PRO A 65 -2.61 16.47 -9.42
CA PRO A 65 -3.59 15.41 -9.59
C PRO A 65 -5.04 15.83 -9.30
N LEU A 66 -5.26 16.91 -8.54
CA LEU A 66 -6.59 17.40 -8.17
C LEU A 66 -7.10 18.53 -9.08
N TYR A 67 -6.33 18.95 -10.08
CA TYR A 67 -6.77 19.99 -10.98
C TYR A 67 -8.04 19.55 -11.75
N ILE A 68 -9.03 20.44 -11.81
CA ILE A 68 -10.21 20.28 -12.67
C ILE A 68 -10.45 21.54 -13.52
N SER A 69 -10.76 21.33 -14.80
CA SER A 69 -10.99 22.39 -15.77
C SER A 69 -12.38 23.02 -15.63
N ASP A 70 -12.62 24.13 -16.33
CA ASP A 70 -13.94 24.76 -16.37
C ASP A 70 -15.01 23.89 -17.05
N GLU A 71 -14.61 22.92 -17.89
CA GLU A 71 -15.51 21.92 -18.46
C GLU A 71 -16.08 21.02 -17.36
N VAL A 72 -15.22 20.49 -16.49
CA VAL A 72 -15.65 19.64 -15.36
C VAL A 72 -16.53 20.43 -14.39
N LYS A 73 -16.18 21.69 -14.13
CA LYS A 73 -17.01 22.59 -13.30
C LYS A 73 -18.41 22.79 -13.88
N GLN A 74 -18.51 23.06 -15.19
CA GLN A 74 -19.80 23.18 -15.88
C GLN A 74 -20.58 21.85 -15.88
N TYR A 75 -19.89 20.73 -16.03
CA TYR A 75 -20.49 19.40 -15.93
C TYR A 75 -21.13 19.16 -14.55
N ILE A 76 -20.45 19.58 -13.47
CA ILE A 76 -20.99 19.54 -12.10
C ILE A 76 -22.20 20.48 -11.97
N ASP A 77 -22.05 21.75 -12.37
CA ASP A 77 -23.08 22.79 -12.19
C ASP A 77 -24.36 22.51 -12.99
N ALA A 78 -24.27 21.72 -14.07
CA ALA A 78 -25.42 21.29 -14.87
C ALA A 78 -26.36 20.32 -14.11
N TYR A 79 -25.84 19.58 -13.14
CA TYR A 79 -26.58 18.54 -12.41
C TYR A 79 -26.76 18.84 -10.92
N ILE A 80 -25.80 19.55 -10.32
CA ILE A 80 -25.80 19.94 -8.91
C ILE A 80 -26.22 21.40 -8.78
N GLY A 81 -27.40 21.61 -8.20
CA GLY A 81 -27.98 22.93 -8.00
C GLY A 81 -27.44 23.63 -6.76
N PRO A 82 -27.45 24.97 -6.71
CA PRO A 82 -26.94 25.74 -5.57
C PRO A 82 -27.73 25.51 -4.28
N ARG A 83 -28.96 24.99 -4.36
CA ARG A 83 -29.84 24.67 -3.22
C ARG A 83 -29.75 23.22 -2.76
N ASP A 84 -28.97 22.38 -3.44
CA ASP A 84 -28.80 20.99 -3.01
C ASP A 84 -28.06 20.95 -1.67
N GLY A 85 -28.60 20.17 -0.74
CA GLY A 85 -27.95 19.90 0.55
C GLY A 85 -26.80 18.90 0.41
N THR A 86 -25.96 18.80 1.43
CA THR A 86 -24.74 17.95 1.44
C THR A 86 -24.98 16.52 0.97
N VAL A 87 -26.02 15.85 1.49
CA VAL A 87 -26.36 14.47 1.09
C VAL A 87 -26.70 14.40 -0.39
N ALA A 88 -27.59 15.27 -0.87
CA ALA A 88 -28.00 15.29 -2.27
C ALA A 88 -26.81 15.59 -3.21
N ARG A 89 -25.86 16.42 -2.80
CA ARG A 89 -24.63 16.68 -3.56
C ARG A 89 -23.73 15.45 -3.64
N VAL A 90 -23.56 14.72 -2.52
CA VAL A 90 -22.80 13.46 -2.50
C VAL A 90 -23.43 12.40 -3.40
N ASP A 91 -24.75 12.23 -3.31
CA ASP A 91 -25.48 11.26 -4.15
C ASP A 91 -25.34 11.61 -5.64
N LYS A 92 -25.60 12.87 -6.00
CA LYS A 92 -25.48 13.34 -7.39
C LYS A 92 -24.06 13.27 -7.95
N LEU A 93 -23.03 13.47 -7.12
CA LEU A 93 -21.65 13.28 -7.56
C LEU A 93 -21.37 11.81 -7.88
N GLN A 94 -21.86 10.89 -7.05
CA GLN A 94 -21.73 9.46 -7.36
C GLN A 94 -22.47 9.09 -8.65
N ASP A 95 -23.66 9.65 -8.90
CA ASP A 95 -24.35 9.49 -10.18
C ASP A 95 -23.49 10.02 -11.35
N LEU A 96 -22.93 11.23 -11.22
CA LEU A 96 -22.07 11.82 -12.26
C LEU A 96 -20.83 10.98 -12.57
N LEU A 97 -20.25 10.30 -11.58
CA LEU A 97 -19.07 9.44 -11.76
C LEU A 97 -19.44 8.03 -12.28
N TYR A 98 -20.48 7.40 -11.74
CA TYR A 98 -20.73 5.97 -11.90
C TYR A 98 -22.02 5.62 -12.66
N GLY A 99 -22.94 6.57 -12.83
CA GLY A 99 -24.18 6.34 -13.56
C GLY A 99 -23.92 6.04 -15.04
N GLU A 100 -24.66 5.07 -15.60
CA GLU A 100 -24.54 4.64 -17.00
C GLU A 100 -24.84 5.77 -17.98
N GLU A 101 -25.71 6.72 -17.59
CA GLU A 101 -26.05 7.92 -18.35
C GLU A 101 -25.05 9.07 -18.24
N PHE A 102 -24.03 8.93 -17.38
CA PHE A 102 -23.04 9.96 -17.05
C PHE A 102 -21.63 9.55 -17.52
N LEU A 103 -20.61 9.68 -16.65
CA LEU A 103 -19.25 9.26 -16.99
C LEU A 103 -19.14 7.74 -17.11
N ASN A 104 -19.93 6.99 -16.32
CA ASN A 104 -19.86 5.54 -16.23
C ASN A 104 -18.40 5.06 -16.04
N THR A 105 -17.71 5.64 -15.06
CA THR A 105 -16.28 5.44 -14.84
C THR A 105 -15.98 3.98 -14.50
N GLN A 106 -15.06 3.36 -15.24
CA GLN A 106 -14.70 1.95 -15.07
C GLN A 106 -13.42 1.77 -14.24
N TYR A 107 -13.36 0.70 -13.45
CA TYR A 107 -12.13 0.39 -12.73
C TYR A 107 -11.09 -0.19 -13.69
N SER A 108 -9.92 0.43 -13.73
CA SER A 108 -8.74 -0.09 -14.44
C SER A 108 -7.52 0.05 -13.53
N SER A 109 -6.76 -1.03 -13.37
CA SER A 109 -5.53 -1.01 -12.55
C SER A 109 -4.26 -0.83 -13.38
N GLU A 110 -4.39 -0.48 -14.66
CA GLU A 110 -3.27 -0.39 -15.60
C GLU A 110 -2.48 0.91 -15.45
N GLN A 111 -3.18 2.04 -15.29
CA GLN A 111 -2.56 3.37 -15.23
C GLN A 111 -3.14 4.20 -14.08
N THR A 112 -2.32 5.10 -13.54
CA THR A 112 -2.70 6.08 -12.53
C THR A 112 -2.88 7.45 -13.17
N HIS A 113 -4.10 7.95 -13.10
CA HIS A 113 -4.51 9.21 -13.71
C HIS A 113 -4.62 10.34 -12.70
N THR A 114 -4.36 11.55 -13.17
CA THR A 114 -4.86 12.79 -12.58
C THR A 114 -6.38 12.87 -12.70
N ALA A 115 -7.03 13.80 -12.00
CA ALA A 115 -8.47 14.03 -12.10
C ALA A 115 -8.92 14.29 -13.54
N MET A 116 -8.19 15.12 -14.30
CA MET A 116 -8.54 15.43 -15.69
C MET A 116 -8.40 14.22 -16.62
N GLU A 117 -7.33 13.43 -16.45
CA GLU A 117 -7.14 12.22 -17.24
C GLU A 117 -8.22 11.18 -16.95
N ALA A 118 -8.56 10.96 -15.67
CA ALA A 118 -9.64 10.05 -15.27
C ALA A 118 -11.00 10.51 -15.85
N PHE A 119 -11.27 11.82 -15.86
CA PHE A 119 -12.48 12.38 -16.44
C PHE A 119 -12.62 12.08 -17.95
N TYR A 120 -11.53 12.25 -18.71
CA TYR A 120 -11.56 11.99 -20.16
C TYR A 120 -11.50 10.50 -20.51
N ALA A 121 -10.68 9.73 -19.80
CA ALA A 121 -10.54 8.29 -20.00
C ALA A 121 -11.80 7.53 -19.59
N ARG A 122 -12.56 8.06 -18.60
CA ARG A 122 -13.70 7.39 -17.95
C ARG A 122 -13.30 6.05 -17.35
N GLU A 123 -12.06 5.97 -16.91
CA GLU A 123 -11.53 4.83 -16.18
C GLU A 123 -10.36 5.27 -15.29
N GLY A 124 -9.95 4.38 -14.39
CA GLY A 124 -8.75 4.55 -13.59
C GLY A 124 -8.74 3.64 -12.38
N ASN A 125 -7.63 3.63 -11.65
CA ASN A 125 -7.56 2.91 -10.38
C ASN A 125 -8.24 3.70 -9.25
N CYS A 126 -8.25 3.15 -8.03
CA CYS A 126 -8.89 3.79 -6.88
C CYS A 126 -8.37 5.22 -6.65
N LEU A 127 -7.05 5.43 -6.67
CA LEU A 127 -6.47 6.76 -6.47
C LEU A 127 -6.86 7.75 -7.58
N SER A 128 -6.89 7.29 -8.83
CA SER A 128 -7.29 8.09 -10.00
C SER A 128 -8.71 8.63 -9.86
N VAL A 129 -9.64 7.76 -9.50
CA VAL A 129 -11.04 8.13 -9.33
C VAL A 129 -11.24 8.96 -8.07
N MET A 130 -10.47 8.71 -7.00
CA MET A 130 -10.50 9.55 -5.80
C MET A 130 -9.93 10.95 -6.06
N ASN A 131 -8.91 11.11 -6.91
CA ASN A 131 -8.45 12.42 -7.35
C ASN A 131 -9.59 13.23 -7.99
N LEU A 132 -10.29 12.61 -8.94
CA LEU A 132 -11.44 13.23 -9.60
C LEU A 132 -12.57 13.53 -8.60
N TYR A 133 -12.99 12.54 -7.81
CA TYR A 133 -14.08 12.70 -6.84
C TYR A 133 -13.80 13.80 -5.82
N VAL A 134 -12.62 13.81 -5.19
CA VAL A 134 -12.25 14.82 -4.19
C VAL A 134 -12.25 16.22 -4.80
N ALA A 135 -11.72 16.38 -6.01
CA ALA A 135 -11.72 17.67 -6.71
C ALA A 135 -13.15 18.15 -7.04
N MET A 136 -13.99 17.27 -7.61
CA MET A 136 -15.39 17.57 -7.92
C MET A 136 -16.19 17.90 -6.65
N ALA A 137 -16.00 17.13 -5.57
CA ALA A 137 -16.68 17.31 -4.30
C ALA A 137 -16.34 18.67 -3.66
N ARG A 138 -15.06 19.03 -3.64
CA ARG A 138 -14.60 20.32 -3.10
C ARG A 138 -15.15 21.49 -3.92
N TYR A 139 -15.17 21.38 -5.26
CA TYR A 139 -15.81 22.38 -6.11
C TYR A 139 -17.31 22.50 -5.82
N ALA A 140 -17.99 21.38 -5.61
CA ALA A 140 -19.38 21.33 -5.19
C ALA A 140 -19.60 21.76 -3.72
N GLY A 141 -18.60 22.30 -3.03
CA GLY A 141 -18.73 22.84 -1.67
C GLY A 141 -18.87 21.78 -0.58
N LEU A 142 -18.43 20.55 -0.83
CA LEU A 142 -18.36 19.48 0.16
C LEU A 142 -17.00 19.50 0.88
N ASP A 143 -17.02 19.16 2.17
CA ASP A 143 -15.82 18.71 2.85
C ASP A 143 -15.45 17.33 2.30
N ALA A 144 -14.30 17.19 1.64
CA ALA A 144 -13.85 15.95 1.05
C ALA A 144 -12.35 15.78 1.24
N ASN A 145 -11.95 14.60 1.73
CA ASN A 145 -10.59 14.26 2.09
C ASN A 145 -10.29 12.84 1.62
N PHE A 146 -9.03 12.58 1.28
CA PHE A 146 -8.57 11.22 1.08
C PHE A 146 -8.51 10.48 2.41
N GLN A 147 -8.72 9.17 2.34
CA GLN A 147 -8.68 8.30 3.50
C GLN A 147 -8.11 6.94 3.09
N THR A 148 -7.11 6.45 3.82
CA THR A 148 -6.65 5.07 3.67
C THR A 148 -7.56 4.12 4.43
N VAL A 149 -7.73 2.93 3.88
CA VAL A 149 -8.48 1.83 4.50
C VAL A 149 -7.50 0.73 4.83
N ASP A 150 -7.54 0.25 6.07
CA ASP A 150 -6.74 -0.88 6.50
C ASP A 150 -7.35 -2.20 5.99
N VAL A 151 -7.09 -2.47 4.71
CA VAL A 151 -7.44 -3.73 4.04
C VAL A 151 -6.36 -4.77 4.27
N GLN A 152 -6.79 -6.03 4.37
CA GLN A 152 -5.85 -7.15 4.24
C GLN A 152 -5.09 -6.97 2.93
N PRO A 153 -3.75 -6.87 2.98
CA PRO A 153 -2.94 -6.58 1.81
C PRO A 153 -3.13 -7.69 0.78
N SER A 154 -3.48 -7.30 -0.45
CA SER A 154 -3.46 -8.20 -1.59
C SER A 154 -2.22 -7.95 -2.43
N TRP A 155 -1.65 -9.02 -2.95
CA TRP A 155 -0.45 -8.99 -3.77
C TRP A 155 -0.81 -9.42 -5.18
N ASP A 156 -0.52 -8.56 -6.15
CA ASP A 156 -0.63 -8.88 -7.57
C ASP A 156 0.76 -9.14 -8.16
N ARG A 157 0.86 -10.11 -9.07
CA ARG A 157 2.12 -10.42 -9.75
C ARG A 157 2.08 -9.85 -11.17
N ARG A 158 2.88 -8.82 -11.42
CA ARG A 158 3.05 -8.21 -12.75
C ARG A 158 4.44 -8.52 -13.28
N GLY A 159 4.52 -9.55 -14.12
CA GLY A 159 5.79 -10.12 -14.56
C GLY A 159 6.58 -10.71 -13.40
N ASP A 160 7.72 -10.11 -13.08
CA ASP A 160 8.59 -10.48 -11.95
C ASP A 160 8.47 -9.54 -10.75
N LEU A 161 7.49 -8.63 -10.76
CA LEU A 161 7.20 -7.73 -9.64
C LEU A 161 6.00 -8.25 -8.84
N LEU A 162 6.13 -8.22 -7.51
CA LEU A 162 4.99 -8.35 -6.60
C LEU A 162 4.58 -6.93 -6.18
N VAL A 163 3.36 -6.55 -6.55
CA VAL A 163 2.80 -5.23 -6.27
C VAL A 163 1.84 -5.36 -5.10
N LEU A 164 2.12 -4.60 -4.03
CA LEU A 164 1.21 -4.47 -2.90
C LEU A 164 0.06 -3.55 -3.29
N SER A 165 -1.17 -4.04 -3.22
CA SER A 165 -2.35 -3.21 -3.39
C SER A 165 -2.79 -2.65 -2.04
N GLN A 166 -2.74 -1.33 -1.90
CA GLN A 166 -3.37 -0.59 -0.80
C GLN A 166 -4.65 0.07 -1.30
N HIS A 167 -5.59 0.33 -0.39
CA HIS A 167 -6.88 0.90 -0.75
C HIS A 167 -7.05 2.32 -0.20
N ILE A 168 -7.56 3.21 -1.05
CA ILE A 168 -7.84 4.60 -0.73
C ILE A 168 -9.26 4.94 -1.16
N ASN A 169 -9.96 5.67 -0.31
CA ASN A 169 -11.30 6.18 -0.59
C ASN A 169 -11.40 7.66 -0.21
N ALA A 170 -12.58 8.23 -0.40
CA ALA A 170 -12.87 9.61 -0.04
C ALA A 170 -13.86 9.66 1.11
N SER A 171 -13.66 10.59 2.04
CA SER A 171 -14.59 10.83 3.13
C SER A 171 -14.79 12.32 3.38
N GLY A 172 -15.87 12.64 4.07
CA GLY A 172 -16.26 14.03 4.30
C GLY A 172 -17.35 14.18 5.33
N ARG A 173 -17.47 15.36 5.94
CA ARG A 173 -18.49 15.63 6.96
C ARG A 173 -19.82 16.01 6.32
N ILE A 174 -20.89 15.32 6.74
CA ILE A 174 -22.27 15.77 6.51
C ILE A 174 -22.73 16.73 7.62
N SER A 175 -22.38 16.42 8.87
CA SER A 175 -22.65 17.25 10.04
C SER A 175 -21.56 17.07 11.08
N ALA A 176 -21.65 17.75 12.22
CA ALA A 176 -20.68 17.61 13.32
C ALA A 176 -20.55 16.18 13.88
N THR A 177 -21.51 15.29 13.59
CA THR A 177 -21.55 13.93 14.13
C THR A 177 -21.74 12.87 13.06
N ARG A 178 -21.72 13.25 11.78
CA ARG A 178 -22.01 12.33 10.68
C ARG A 178 -21.08 12.60 9.52
N ASP A 179 -20.36 11.57 9.12
CA ASP A 179 -19.49 11.55 7.95
C ASP A 179 -20.13 10.72 6.83
N TYR A 180 -19.66 10.94 5.61
CA TYR A 180 -19.89 10.08 4.46
C TYR A 180 -18.57 9.47 4.01
N ILE A 181 -18.66 8.30 3.36
CA ILE A 181 -17.55 7.63 2.70
C ILE A 181 -18.02 7.32 1.28
N VAL A 182 -17.18 7.63 0.30
CA VAL A 182 -17.36 7.23 -1.09
C VAL A 182 -16.18 6.34 -1.47
N ASP A 183 -16.51 5.14 -1.92
CA ASP A 183 -15.55 4.14 -2.33
C ASP A 183 -15.82 3.76 -3.79
N PHE A 184 -14.77 3.62 -4.58
CA PHE A 184 -14.88 3.25 -5.98
C PHE A 184 -14.92 1.73 -6.19
N THR A 185 -14.52 0.95 -5.20
CA THR A 185 -14.51 -0.51 -5.31
C THR A 185 -15.84 -1.10 -4.79
N PRO A 186 -16.70 -1.68 -5.65
CA PRO A 186 -17.97 -2.26 -5.22
C PRO A 186 -17.80 -3.49 -4.31
N GLU A 187 -16.60 -4.07 -4.27
CA GLU A 187 -16.30 -5.33 -3.57
C GLU A 187 -15.87 -5.14 -2.10
N ILE A 188 -15.51 -3.92 -1.68
CA ILE A 188 -15.06 -3.63 -0.30
C ILE A 188 -16.24 -3.13 0.54
N LEU A 189 -17.26 -3.97 0.68
CA LEU A 189 -18.44 -3.71 1.53
C LEU A 189 -18.14 -3.75 3.04
N LEU A 190 -16.88 -3.97 3.47
CA LEU A 190 -16.60 -4.60 4.77
C LEU A 190 -15.53 -3.97 5.66
N GLN A 191 -15.03 -2.77 5.41
CA GLN A 191 -13.94 -2.24 6.25
C GLN A 191 -14.21 -0.84 6.80
N GLN A 192 -15.10 -0.82 7.78
CA GLN A 192 -15.23 0.26 8.76
C GLN A 192 -14.14 0.19 9.86
N LEU A 193 -13.14 -0.68 9.68
CA LEU A 193 -12.17 -1.01 10.71
C LEU A 193 -10.88 -0.26 10.40
N THR A 194 -10.80 0.94 10.98
CA THR A 194 -9.63 1.82 10.97
C THR A 194 -9.40 2.54 9.65
N SER A 195 -9.42 3.87 9.76
CA SER A 195 -9.14 4.74 8.64
C SER A 195 -8.40 5.96 9.12
N LYS A 196 -7.47 6.45 8.29
CA LYS A 196 -6.70 7.65 8.57
C LYS A 196 -6.92 8.63 7.43
N ILE A 197 -7.25 9.87 7.78
CA ILE A 197 -7.29 10.95 6.81
C ILE A 197 -5.89 11.14 6.24
N VAL A 198 -5.81 11.19 4.92
CA VAL A 198 -4.58 11.39 4.16
C VAL A 198 -4.60 12.83 3.64
N SER A 199 -3.52 13.56 3.89
CA SER A 199 -3.38 14.92 3.37
C SER A 199 -3.25 14.91 1.84
N ASP A 200 -3.63 15.99 1.15
CA ASP A 200 -3.45 16.09 -0.30
C ASP A 200 -1.99 15.88 -0.73
N ARG A 201 -1.04 16.36 0.08
CA ARG A 201 0.39 16.16 -0.16
C ARG A 201 0.77 14.68 -0.08
N SER A 202 0.22 13.96 0.91
CA SER A 202 0.42 12.52 1.06
C SER A 202 -0.29 11.72 -0.05
N ALA A 203 -1.48 12.13 -0.49
CA ALA A 203 -2.16 11.51 -1.62
C ALA A 203 -1.38 11.73 -2.93
N ARG A 204 -0.80 12.92 -3.11
CA ARG A 204 0.13 13.21 -4.22
C ARG A 204 1.42 12.39 -4.14
N SER A 205 1.93 12.10 -2.94
CA SER A 205 3.02 11.12 -2.76
C SER A 205 2.62 9.73 -3.25
N LEU A 206 1.42 9.25 -2.91
CA LEU A 206 0.91 7.97 -3.41
C LEU A 206 0.75 7.96 -4.94
N TYR A 207 0.35 9.09 -5.53
CA TYR A 207 0.25 9.24 -6.99
C TYR A 207 1.62 9.00 -7.67
N PHE A 208 2.68 9.70 -7.22
CA PHE A 208 4.02 9.46 -7.77
C PHE A 208 4.58 8.09 -7.41
N ASN A 209 4.21 7.52 -6.26
CA ASN A 209 4.55 6.14 -5.95
C ASN A 209 3.94 5.18 -6.99
N ASN A 210 2.69 5.37 -7.40
CA ASN A 210 2.09 4.52 -8.42
C ASN A 210 2.78 4.70 -9.79
N LEU A 211 3.08 5.94 -10.20
CA LEU A 211 3.83 6.18 -11.45
C LEU A 211 5.19 5.47 -11.43
N GLY A 212 5.89 5.48 -10.29
CA GLY A 212 7.14 4.72 -10.15
C GLY A 212 6.95 3.20 -10.27
N VAL A 213 5.83 2.66 -9.77
CA VAL A 213 5.50 1.23 -9.93
C VAL A 213 5.21 0.91 -11.40
N GLU A 214 4.51 1.79 -12.12
CA GLU A 214 4.25 1.65 -13.56
C GLU A 214 5.57 1.61 -14.35
N GLU A 215 6.50 2.55 -14.10
CA GLU A 215 7.83 2.53 -14.72
C GLU A 215 8.64 1.27 -14.36
N LEU A 216 8.54 0.76 -13.13
CA LEU A 216 9.17 -0.52 -12.75
C LEU A 216 8.60 -1.71 -13.52
N ILE A 217 7.29 -1.72 -13.76
CA ILE A 217 6.62 -2.78 -14.53
C ILE A 217 7.09 -2.74 -15.99
N ASP A 218 7.26 -1.54 -16.55
CA ASP A 218 7.74 -1.32 -17.92
C ASP A 218 9.26 -1.53 -18.07
N GLY A 219 9.97 -1.68 -16.96
CA GLY A 219 11.41 -1.95 -16.93
C GLY A 219 12.29 -0.70 -16.94
N ASN A 220 11.71 0.49 -16.80
CA ASN A 220 12.39 1.78 -16.73
C ASN A 220 12.84 2.06 -15.29
N ILE A 221 13.79 1.26 -14.81
CA ILE A 221 14.19 1.20 -13.38
C ILE A 221 14.69 2.56 -12.87
N GLU A 222 15.46 3.29 -13.66
CA GLU A 222 15.99 4.60 -13.29
C GLU A 222 14.90 5.68 -13.20
N GLU A 223 13.91 5.65 -14.09
CA GLU A 223 12.78 6.59 -14.08
C GLU A 223 11.87 6.33 -12.89
N ALA A 224 11.62 5.05 -12.58
CA ALA A 224 10.90 4.67 -11.38
C ALA A 224 11.52 5.26 -10.11
N LEU A 225 12.86 5.26 -10.01
CA LEU A 225 13.56 5.85 -8.87
C LEU A 225 13.31 7.37 -8.76
N ILE A 226 13.20 8.08 -9.87
CA ILE A 226 12.87 9.52 -9.88
C ILE A 226 11.48 9.74 -9.28
N TYR A 227 10.49 8.97 -9.70
CA TYR A 227 9.13 9.07 -9.15
C TYR A 227 9.06 8.70 -7.67
N PHE A 228 9.72 7.62 -7.23
CA PHE A 228 9.74 7.25 -5.81
C PHE A 228 10.46 8.29 -4.95
N LYS A 229 11.55 8.88 -5.43
CA LYS A 229 12.22 9.99 -4.73
C LYS A 229 11.30 11.21 -4.62
N ASN A 230 10.53 11.52 -5.67
CA ASN A 230 9.52 12.58 -5.58
C ASN A 230 8.40 12.24 -4.59
N ALA A 231 7.97 10.98 -4.54
CA ALA A 231 7.01 10.51 -3.54
C ALA A 231 7.54 10.71 -2.11
N LEU A 232 8.81 10.38 -1.84
CA LEU A 232 9.44 10.59 -0.54
C LEU A 232 9.67 12.07 -0.21
N PHE A 233 9.98 12.90 -1.21
CA PHE A 233 10.03 14.35 -0.99
C PHE A 233 8.68 14.88 -0.48
N LEU A 234 7.57 14.38 -1.02
CA LEU A 234 6.21 14.74 -0.61
C LEU A 234 5.77 14.09 0.70
N ASN A 235 6.28 12.90 1.02
CA ASN A 235 6.02 12.21 2.27
C ASN A 235 7.18 11.27 2.63
N GLU A 236 8.12 11.75 3.45
CA GLU A 236 9.30 10.98 3.85
C GLU A 236 8.92 9.78 4.73
N GLU A 237 7.76 9.79 5.37
CA GLU A 237 7.26 8.69 6.22
C GLU A 237 6.48 7.63 5.41
N SER A 238 6.49 7.70 4.07
CA SER A 238 5.80 6.75 3.21
C SER A 238 6.52 5.39 3.18
N SER A 239 6.10 4.46 4.05
CA SER A 239 6.65 3.09 4.11
C SER A 239 6.61 2.37 2.77
N ILE A 240 5.53 2.53 2.00
CA ILE A 240 5.38 1.94 0.66
C ILE A 240 6.39 2.49 -0.35
N ALA A 241 6.67 3.80 -0.32
CA ALA A 241 7.66 4.40 -1.21
C ALA A 241 9.08 3.94 -0.86
N TRP A 242 9.42 3.82 0.43
CA TRP A 242 10.68 3.23 0.87
C TRP A 242 10.83 1.78 0.42
N ASN A 243 9.79 0.96 0.55
CA ASN A 243 9.80 -0.42 0.07
C ASN A 243 10.04 -0.50 -1.45
N ASN A 244 9.40 0.38 -2.22
CA ASN A 244 9.57 0.45 -3.67
C ASN A 244 10.97 0.95 -4.08
N ILE A 245 11.55 1.90 -3.36
CA ILE A 245 12.97 2.27 -3.54
C ILE A 245 13.89 1.08 -3.23
N GLY A 246 13.61 0.30 -2.19
CA GLY A 246 14.36 -0.93 -1.89
C GLY A 246 14.35 -1.93 -3.04
N SER A 247 13.18 -2.15 -3.64
CA SER A 247 13.00 -3.00 -4.84
C SER A 247 13.80 -2.45 -6.03
N THR A 248 13.76 -1.13 -6.23
CA THR A 248 14.45 -0.44 -7.30
C THR A 248 15.97 -0.57 -7.17
N TYR A 249 16.54 -0.29 -5.98
CA TYR A 249 17.98 -0.44 -5.74
C TYR A 249 18.45 -1.90 -5.81
N THR A 250 17.59 -2.86 -5.45
CA THR A 250 17.89 -4.29 -5.65
C THR A 250 18.13 -4.59 -7.13
N ARG A 251 17.27 -4.07 -8.01
CA ARG A 251 17.39 -4.24 -9.47
C ARG A 251 18.60 -3.51 -10.04
N LEU A 252 18.96 -2.35 -9.49
CA LEU A 252 20.18 -1.61 -9.82
C LEU A 252 21.46 -2.24 -9.23
N GLY A 253 21.35 -3.30 -8.43
CA GLY A 253 22.48 -3.97 -7.79
C GLY A 253 23.06 -3.24 -6.57
N ASN A 254 22.43 -2.16 -6.11
CA ASN A 254 22.87 -1.41 -4.94
C ASN A 254 22.30 -1.99 -3.63
N LYS A 255 22.91 -3.08 -3.18
CA LYS A 255 22.44 -3.85 -2.03
C LYS A 255 22.35 -3.05 -0.72
N LYS A 256 23.28 -2.12 -0.49
CA LYS A 256 23.31 -1.32 0.75
C LYS A 256 22.11 -0.38 0.85
N LEU A 257 21.84 0.37 -0.23
CA LEU A 257 20.67 1.26 -0.26
C LEU A 257 19.36 0.46 -0.24
N ALA A 258 19.33 -0.70 -0.91
CA ALA A 258 18.17 -1.58 -0.89
C ALA A 258 17.83 -2.06 0.53
N GLU A 259 18.80 -2.65 1.23
CA GLU A 259 18.65 -3.14 2.60
C GLU A 259 18.19 -2.03 3.55
N TYR A 260 18.86 -0.87 3.50
CA TYR A 260 18.47 0.29 4.29
C TYR A 260 17.02 0.71 4.04
N SER A 261 16.62 0.79 2.77
CA SER A 261 15.26 1.21 2.39
C SER A 261 14.19 0.23 2.91
N TYR A 262 14.45 -1.08 2.85
CA TYR A 262 13.53 -2.08 3.39
C TYR A 262 13.42 -2.03 4.91
N GLN A 263 14.53 -1.84 5.62
CA GLN A 263 14.52 -1.73 7.07
C GLN A 263 13.79 -0.46 7.53
N LEU A 264 14.01 0.66 6.83
CA LEU A 264 13.30 1.91 7.11
C LEU A 264 11.80 1.78 6.82
N ALA A 265 11.42 1.17 5.68
CA ALA A 265 10.03 0.88 5.36
C ALA A 265 9.35 0.07 6.48
N PHE A 266 10.00 -1.01 6.94
CA PHE A 266 9.50 -1.85 8.03
C PHE A 266 9.40 -1.10 9.37
N SER A 267 10.29 -0.14 9.64
CA SER A 267 10.24 0.66 10.87
C SER A 267 9.13 1.72 10.89
N LEU A 268 8.59 2.06 9.71
CA LEU A 268 7.52 3.05 9.52
C LEU A 268 6.12 2.43 9.43
N ASP A 269 6.04 1.12 9.20
CA ASP A 269 4.80 0.33 9.13
C ASP A 269 4.28 -0.05 10.54
#